data_AF-A0A8T5W7H9-F1
#
_entry.id   AF-A0A8T5W7H9-F1
#
_cell.length_a   1.000
_cell.length_b   1.000
_cell.length_c   1.000
_cell.angle_alpha   90.00
_cell.angle_beta   90.00
_cell.angle_gamma   90.00
#
_symmetry.space_group_name_H-M   'P 1'
#
loop_
_entity.id
_entity.type
_entity.pdbx_description
1 polymer ?
#
loop_
_entity_poly.entity_id
_entity_poly.type
_entity_poly.pdbx_seq_one_letter_code
_entity_poly.pdbx_strand_id
1 'polypeptide(L)'
;MSSGEIIRKRLGYKGKMNRKRIIFVLVTIFFFMASRIEALTYLGVSHLGDPISGIGARSLGMGGTSIASATDSSSIFVNPSCLGVLEKKEFSVALGIAPVVEKVVTEDELTYFNSQCYFQLNSAVVTFPVRRKFSLALGLAPLYDNHYQHEKSIFDAGSPSEKIGSASINGKGTLYAYSLGGAWKPTSYLYIGGAINFLNGESSLKSSSAIYASPPTAITELKSKISGFNFTLGGMLCFTDEFRAGFIVNTKGKVNDEWKMDYPTWTEEGKRELEFPLSYGFGVAYNFVDEVSSTIATEIIFSEWSGFKSGTNYRDIFEFRIGAEHYLTDVLCLRYGFYFQPFYGSKEFQMVFFTGGMGYKFNDIVSFDFAGEFGKRNYYGDAAFFEERQIIDETVMRILVAIRVQH
;
A
#
# COMPACT_ATOMS: atom_id res chain seq x y z
N MET A 1 -38.30 26.83 33.86
CA MET A 1 -37.17 27.72 33.57
C MET A 1 -36.04 27.36 34.53
N SER A 2 -34.84 27.09 34.00
CA SER A 2 -33.53 27.11 34.68
C SER A 2 -33.16 26.01 35.70
N SER A 3 -32.40 25.01 35.25
CA SER A 3 -31.33 24.36 36.04
C SER A 3 -30.38 23.47 35.19
N GLY A 4 -30.06 23.88 33.95
CA GLY A 4 -29.27 23.06 33.00
C GLY A 4 -28.00 23.71 32.43
N GLU A 5 -27.57 24.87 32.93
CA GLU A 5 -26.65 25.76 32.21
C GLU A 5 -25.29 26.03 32.90
N ILE A 6 -24.84 25.17 33.83
CA ILE A 6 -23.69 25.49 34.71
C ILE A 6 -22.44 24.59 34.53
N ILE A 7 -22.39 23.69 33.55
CA ILE A 7 -21.17 22.88 33.29
C ILE A 7 -20.70 23.01 31.83
N ARG A 8 -20.46 24.25 31.39
CA ARG A 8 -19.60 24.58 30.23
C ARG A 8 -18.49 25.55 30.64
N LYS A 9 -17.82 25.28 31.77
CA LYS A 9 -16.65 26.03 32.21
C LYS A 9 -15.41 25.62 31.41
N ARG A 10 -15.13 26.43 30.38
CA ARG A 10 -13.81 26.86 29.89
C ARG A 10 -12.61 25.96 30.27
N LEU A 11 -12.32 24.97 29.44
CA LEU A 11 -10.93 24.59 29.17
C LEU A 11 -10.35 25.59 28.17
N GLY A 12 -9.84 26.71 28.69
CA GLY A 12 -9.09 27.68 27.90
C GLY A 12 -7.73 27.10 27.52
N TYR A 13 -7.67 26.33 26.44
CA TYR A 13 -6.42 25.87 25.82
C TYR A 13 -5.66 27.08 25.24
N LYS A 14 -4.94 27.79 26.10
CA LYS A 14 -4.18 29.01 25.77
C LYS A 14 -2.72 28.65 25.52
N GLY A 15 -2.50 27.96 24.40
CA GLY A 15 -1.17 27.57 23.95
C GLY A 15 -1.16 27.34 22.44
N LYS A 16 -1.47 28.36 21.64
CA LYS A 16 -1.28 28.28 20.18
C LYS A 16 0.22 28.17 19.91
N MET A 17 0.67 26.96 19.59
CA MET A 17 2.03 26.72 19.12
C MET A 17 2.26 27.57 17.87
N ASN A 18 3.32 28.39 17.86
CA ASN A 18 3.62 29.29 16.75
C ASN A 18 3.80 28.48 15.47
N ARG A 19 3.18 28.89 14.35
CA ARG A 19 3.27 28.26 13.02
C ARG A 19 4.72 27.91 12.64
N LYS A 20 5.69 28.75 13.02
CA LYS A 20 7.13 28.49 12.79
C LYS A 20 7.66 27.25 13.51
N ARG A 21 7.20 26.99 14.75
CA ARG A 21 7.62 25.80 15.53
C ARG A 21 7.02 24.51 14.97
N ILE A 22 5.77 24.55 14.50
CA ILE A 22 5.13 23.40 13.82
C ILE A 22 5.93 23.03 12.57
N ILE A 23 6.24 24.01 11.72
CA ILE A 23 7.04 23.80 10.50
C ILE A 23 8.41 23.22 10.87
N PHE A 24 9.08 23.78 11.88
CA PHE A 24 10.39 23.29 12.32
C PHE A 24 10.35 21.82 12.77
N VAL A 25 9.40 21.44 13.63
CA VAL A 25 9.26 20.05 14.11
C VAL A 25 8.98 19.08 12.96
N LEU A 26 8.08 19.44 12.03
CA LEU A 26 7.78 18.62 10.87
C LEU A 26 9.01 18.45 9.96
N VAL A 27 9.78 19.52 9.73
CA VAL A 27 11.02 19.46 8.95
C VAL A 27 12.07 18.60 9.64
N THR A 28 12.23 18.70 10.97
CA THR A 28 13.18 17.87 11.71
C THR A 28 12.81 16.38 11.66
N ILE A 29 11.53 16.04 11.83
CA ILE A 29 11.05 14.65 11.70
C ILE A 29 11.29 14.14 10.27
N PHE A 30 11.04 14.98 9.26
CA PHE A 30 11.28 14.64 7.86
C PHE A 30 12.77 14.36 7.56
N PHE A 31 13.70 15.15 8.14
CA PHE A 31 15.14 14.94 7.94
C PHE A 31 15.70 13.70 8.66
N PHE A 32 15.12 13.30 9.80
CA PHE A 32 15.57 12.11 10.54
C PHE A 32 15.06 10.79 9.93
N MET A 33 14.04 10.80 9.06
CA MET A 33 13.51 9.61 8.39
C MET A 33 14.23 9.25 7.08
N ALA A 34 15.26 10.00 6.68
CA ALA A 34 15.93 9.84 5.39
C ALA A 34 16.99 8.71 5.30
N SER A 35 16.88 7.64 6.09
CA SER A 35 17.86 6.54 6.07
C SER A 35 17.32 5.26 5.43
N ARG A 36 17.97 4.93 4.30
CA ARG A 36 18.00 3.69 3.48
C ARG A 36 16.66 3.08 3.07
N ILE A 37 16.52 2.97 1.74
CA ILE A 37 15.31 2.64 0.99
C ILE A 37 15.61 1.33 0.27
N GLU A 38 15.09 0.22 0.77
CA GLU A 38 15.01 -1.09 0.08
C GLU A 38 13.55 -1.62 0.33
N ALA A 39 13.11 -2.88 0.09
CA ALA A 39 11.67 -3.21 0.15
C ALA A 39 11.25 -4.66 0.37
N LEU A 40 9.96 -4.94 0.18
CA LEU A 40 9.21 -5.69 1.17
C LEU A 40 9.49 -7.19 1.15
N THR A 41 9.26 -7.92 0.05
CA THR A 41 9.30 -9.39 0.08
C THR A 41 10.02 -10.04 -1.10
N TYR A 42 10.49 -11.28 -0.89
CA TYR A 42 11.08 -12.10 -1.95
C TYR A 42 10.09 -12.36 -3.10
N LEU A 43 8.86 -12.75 -2.77
CA LEU A 43 7.83 -13.04 -3.78
C LEU A 43 7.45 -11.79 -4.57
N GLY A 44 7.51 -10.60 -3.97
CA GLY A 44 7.36 -9.33 -4.67
C GLY A 44 8.46 -9.12 -5.70
N VAL A 45 9.73 -9.14 -5.27
CA VAL A 45 10.87 -8.83 -6.15
C VAL A 45 11.08 -9.84 -7.27
N SER A 46 10.75 -11.11 -7.05
CA SER A 46 10.85 -12.16 -8.08
C SER A 46 9.76 -12.05 -9.15
N HIS A 47 8.80 -11.13 -8.98
CA HIS A 47 7.68 -10.90 -9.88
C HIS A 47 7.56 -9.41 -10.27
N LEU A 48 6.36 -8.80 -10.16
CA LEU A 48 6.13 -7.39 -10.52
C LEU A 48 6.23 -6.42 -9.32
N GLY A 49 6.56 -6.96 -8.14
CA GLY A 49 6.52 -6.27 -6.87
C GLY A 49 5.33 -6.69 -6.01
N ASP A 50 5.37 -6.24 -4.76
CA ASP A 50 4.27 -6.38 -3.80
C ASP A 50 3.22 -5.29 -4.03
N PRO A 51 1.94 -5.65 -4.18
CA PRO A 51 0.89 -4.65 -4.31
C PRO A 51 0.75 -3.88 -2.99
N ILE A 52 0.68 -2.56 -3.09
CA ILE A 52 0.58 -1.68 -1.93
C ILE A 52 -0.89 -1.45 -1.60
N SER A 53 -1.37 -2.17 -0.59
CA SER A 53 -2.70 -1.99 -0.01
C SER A 53 -2.75 -0.74 0.88
N GLY A 54 -3.94 -0.18 1.15
CA GLY A 54 -4.11 0.89 2.15
C GLY A 54 -3.32 2.18 1.86
N ILE A 55 -3.57 2.81 0.71
CA ILE A 55 -2.83 4.00 0.22
C ILE A 55 -2.91 5.21 1.18
N GLY A 56 -3.99 5.33 1.95
CA GLY A 56 -4.16 6.34 3.01
C GLY A 56 -4.18 5.71 4.41
N ALA A 57 -3.72 6.44 5.44
CA ALA A 57 -3.63 5.91 6.81
C ALA A 57 -5.00 5.52 7.37
N ARG A 58 -6.04 6.27 7.05
CA ARG A 58 -7.41 5.92 7.43
C ARG A 58 -7.82 4.58 6.84
N SER A 59 -7.67 4.40 5.53
CA SER A 59 -8.00 3.14 4.86
C SER A 59 -7.16 1.98 5.41
N LEU A 60 -5.85 2.19 5.60
CA LEU A 60 -4.96 1.20 6.20
C LEU A 60 -5.45 0.76 7.59
N GLY A 61 -5.78 1.71 8.47
CA GLY A 61 -6.30 1.40 9.81
C GLY A 61 -7.62 0.61 9.80
N MET A 62 -8.39 0.70 8.71
CA MET A 62 -9.65 -0.02 8.49
C MET A 62 -9.49 -1.25 7.56
N GLY A 63 -8.35 -1.95 7.61
CA GLY A 63 -8.16 -3.18 6.83
C GLY A 63 -8.08 -2.96 5.33
N GLY A 64 -7.68 -1.75 4.90
CA GLY A 64 -7.66 -1.37 3.48
C GLY A 64 -9.04 -1.12 2.87
N THR A 65 -10.11 -1.04 3.68
CA THR A 65 -11.45 -0.71 3.18
C THR A 65 -11.51 0.76 2.75
N SER A 66 -12.10 1.02 1.57
CA SER A 66 -12.24 2.36 1.00
C SER A 66 -13.20 2.47 -0.20
N ILE A 67 -13.72 1.37 -0.75
CA ILE A 67 -14.69 1.36 -1.85
C ILE A 67 -15.98 2.10 -1.48
N ALA A 68 -16.52 1.89 -0.28
CA ALA A 68 -17.77 2.55 0.17
C ALA A 68 -17.58 3.44 1.41
N SER A 69 -16.43 3.31 2.09
CA SER A 69 -16.15 3.96 3.37
C SER A 69 -15.20 5.16 3.25
N ALA A 70 -14.57 5.40 2.10
CA ALA A 70 -13.59 6.48 1.96
C ALA A 70 -14.24 7.86 2.12
N THR A 71 -13.57 8.72 2.89
CA THR A 71 -14.00 10.09 3.17
C THR A 71 -12.81 11.06 3.12
N ASP A 72 -11.75 10.69 2.41
CA ASP A 72 -10.53 11.48 2.27
C ASP A 72 -10.06 11.47 0.79
N SER A 73 -9.13 12.37 0.48
CA SER A 73 -8.62 12.57 -0.88
C SER A 73 -7.92 11.35 -1.48
N SER A 74 -7.42 10.41 -0.66
CA SER A 74 -6.78 9.19 -1.18
C SER A 74 -7.75 8.27 -1.92
N SER A 75 -9.06 8.54 -1.83
CA SER A 75 -10.07 7.78 -2.56
C SER A 75 -9.91 7.84 -4.08
N ILE A 76 -9.19 8.83 -4.64
CA ILE A 76 -8.86 8.88 -6.08
C ILE A 76 -8.21 7.58 -6.57
N PHE A 77 -7.43 6.88 -5.72
CA PHE A 77 -6.72 5.66 -6.12
C PHE A 77 -7.53 4.38 -5.94
N VAL A 78 -8.64 4.42 -5.19
CA VAL A 78 -9.47 3.23 -4.93
C VAL A 78 -10.84 3.39 -5.54
N ASN A 79 -11.64 4.33 -5.06
CA ASN A 79 -12.94 4.68 -5.61
C ASN A 79 -13.06 6.20 -5.81
N PRO A 80 -12.81 6.70 -7.03
CA PRO A 80 -12.91 8.12 -7.33
C PRO A 80 -14.28 8.73 -7.02
N SER A 81 -15.37 7.94 -7.00
CA SER A 81 -16.71 8.46 -6.67
C SER A 81 -16.82 9.00 -5.24
N CYS A 82 -16.02 8.47 -4.31
CA CYS A 82 -15.96 8.93 -2.92
C CYS A 82 -15.39 10.36 -2.80
N LEU A 83 -14.69 10.88 -3.82
CA LEU A 83 -14.26 12.28 -3.84
C LEU A 83 -15.45 13.25 -3.80
N GLY A 84 -16.64 12.81 -4.21
CA GLY A 84 -17.86 13.62 -4.16
C GLY A 84 -18.39 13.83 -2.73
N VAL A 85 -17.87 13.08 -1.74
CA VAL A 85 -18.17 13.28 -0.32
C VAL A 85 -17.39 14.45 0.26
N LEU A 86 -16.26 14.82 -0.34
CA LEU A 86 -15.40 15.89 0.15
C LEU A 86 -16.05 17.26 -0.06
N GLU A 87 -16.22 17.99 1.04
CA GLU A 87 -16.83 19.32 1.02
C GLU A 87 -15.81 20.46 0.92
N LYS A 88 -14.55 20.18 1.31
CA LYS A 88 -13.46 21.15 1.41
C LYS A 88 -12.32 20.80 0.49
N LYS A 89 -11.52 21.80 0.12
CA LYS A 89 -10.24 21.55 -0.54
C LYS A 89 -9.39 20.77 0.42
N GLU A 90 -8.70 19.74 -0.05
CA GLU A 90 -7.88 18.90 0.80
C GLU A 90 -6.51 18.69 0.16
N PHE A 91 -5.47 18.85 0.97
CA PHE A 91 -4.14 18.31 0.69
C PHE A 91 -3.86 17.21 1.70
N SER A 92 -3.44 16.04 1.21
CA SER A 92 -3.11 14.88 2.04
C SER A 92 -1.76 14.32 1.62
N VAL A 93 -0.91 14.00 2.60
CA VAL A 93 0.33 13.24 2.39
C VAL A 93 0.41 12.14 3.41
N ALA A 94 0.69 10.92 2.96
CA ALA A 94 0.90 9.75 3.79
C ALA A 94 2.33 9.21 3.59
N LEU A 95 3.07 9.12 4.69
CA LEU A 95 4.42 8.58 4.77
C LEU A 95 4.42 7.38 5.71
N GLY A 96 5.26 6.39 5.46
CA GLY A 96 5.35 5.21 6.30
C GLY A 96 6.73 4.63 6.41
N ILE A 97 6.84 3.70 7.35
CA ILE A 97 7.94 2.75 7.47
C ILE A 97 7.38 1.33 7.42
N ALA A 98 8.10 0.42 6.80
CA ALA A 98 7.68 -0.97 6.66
C ALA A 98 8.82 -1.93 7.07
N PRO A 99 8.86 -2.35 8.34
CA PRO A 99 9.73 -3.43 8.78
C PRO A 99 9.27 -4.77 8.19
N VAL A 100 10.20 -5.52 7.60
CA VAL A 100 9.95 -6.90 7.16
C VAL A 100 10.94 -7.83 7.83
N VAL A 101 10.43 -8.99 8.27
CA VAL A 101 11.23 -10.07 8.85
C VAL A 101 10.89 -11.35 8.11
N GLU A 102 11.90 -12.01 7.58
CA GLU A 102 11.80 -13.35 7.02
C GLU A 102 12.58 -14.31 7.89
N LYS A 103 11.96 -15.44 8.21
CA LYS A 103 12.56 -16.59 8.87
C LYS A 103 12.58 -17.75 7.88
N VAL A 104 13.76 -18.18 7.48
CA VAL A 104 13.94 -19.32 6.57
C VAL A 104 14.30 -20.54 7.40
N VAL A 105 13.51 -21.61 7.27
CA VAL A 105 13.74 -22.90 7.92
C VAL A 105 14.18 -23.91 6.86
N THR A 106 15.35 -24.50 7.06
CA THR A 106 15.92 -25.53 6.18
C THR A 106 15.52 -26.94 6.60
N GLU A 107 15.82 -27.94 5.77
CA GLU A 107 15.56 -29.35 6.07
C GLU A 107 16.25 -29.82 7.36
N ASP A 108 17.47 -29.35 7.60
CA ASP A 108 18.25 -29.66 8.81
C ASP A 108 17.81 -28.83 10.04
N GLU A 109 16.63 -28.23 9.99
CA GLU A 109 16.05 -27.33 11.00
C GLU A 109 16.89 -26.07 11.31
N LEU A 110 17.93 -25.79 10.52
CA LEU A 110 18.67 -24.53 10.62
C LEU A 110 17.75 -23.37 10.24
N THR A 111 17.81 -22.31 11.04
CA THR A 111 16.98 -21.13 10.88
C THR A 111 17.84 -19.91 10.56
N TYR A 112 17.48 -19.20 9.49
CA TYR A 112 18.07 -17.91 9.12
C TYR A 112 17.05 -16.80 9.26
N PHE A 113 17.51 -15.61 9.61
CA PHE A 113 16.67 -14.42 9.70
C PHE A 113 17.19 -13.35 8.75
N ASN A 114 16.27 -12.76 7.99
CA ASN A 114 16.50 -11.53 7.24
C ASN A 114 15.56 -10.47 7.80
N SER A 115 16.08 -9.30 8.16
CA SER A 115 15.27 -8.22 8.71
C SER A 115 15.67 -6.90 8.08
N GLN A 116 14.67 -6.18 7.58
CA GLN A 116 14.85 -4.96 6.83
C GLN A 116 13.77 -3.95 7.21
N CYS A 117 14.01 -2.66 6.96
CA CYS A 117 13.04 -1.61 7.27
C CYS A 117 13.09 -0.52 6.21
N TYR A 118 11.91 -0.14 5.72
CA TYR A 118 11.80 0.60 4.47
C TYR A 118 10.94 1.83 4.60
N PHE A 119 11.45 2.98 4.17
CA PHE A 119 10.66 4.21 4.12
C PHE A 119 9.79 4.23 2.86
N GLN A 120 8.52 4.64 3.01
CA GLN A 120 7.55 4.66 1.92
C GLN A 120 6.81 6.00 1.87
N LEU A 121 6.73 6.58 0.67
CA LEU A 121 5.71 7.59 0.35
C LEU A 121 4.48 6.84 -0.14
N ASN A 122 3.45 6.70 0.71
CA ASN A 122 2.23 5.99 0.33
C ASN A 122 1.30 6.83 -0.52
N SER A 123 1.17 8.13 -0.24
CA SER A 123 0.42 9.00 -1.13
C SER A 123 0.73 10.48 -0.93
N ALA A 124 0.52 11.24 -1.99
CA ALA A 124 0.38 12.69 -1.95
C ALA A 124 -0.78 13.09 -2.87
N VAL A 125 -1.78 13.79 -2.33
CA VAL A 125 -3.01 14.11 -3.07
C VAL A 125 -3.45 15.54 -2.80
N VAL A 126 -3.93 16.21 -3.85
CA VAL A 126 -4.66 17.47 -3.76
C VAL A 126 -6.05 17.27 -4.34
N THR A 127 -7.08 17.70 -3.63
CA THR A 127 -8.48 17.65 -4.07
C THR A 127 -9.13 19.03 -4.00
N PHE A 128 -9.91 19.34 -5.03
CA PHE A 128 -10.65 20.58 -5.21
C PHE A 128 -12.13 20.26 -5.48
N PRO A 129 -13.02 20.44 -4.49
CA PRO A 129 -14.45 20.47 -4.74
C PRO A 129 -14.80 21.65 -5.65
N VAL A 130 -15.28 21.38 -6.86
CA VAL A 130 -15.70 22.35 -7.86
C VAL A 130 -17.23 22.41 -7.87
N ARG A 131 -17.79 23.41 -7.18
CA ARG A 131 -19.25 23.48 -6.89
C ARG A 131 -19.70 22.30 -6.01
N ARG A 132 -20.93 22.34 -5.51
CA ARG A 132 -21.47 21.30 -4.59
C ARG A 132 -21.65 19.90 -5.22
N LYS A 133 -21.37 19.74 -6.52
CA LYS A 133 -21.66 18.51 -7.27
C LYS A 133 -20.44 17.89 -7.95
N PHE A 134 -19.32 18.59 -8.05
CA PHE A 134 -18.13 18.04 -8.70
C PHE A 134 -16.93 18.15 -7.79
N SER A 135 -16.02 17.18 -7.88
CA SER A 135 -14.72 17.21 -7.22
C SER A 135 -13.67 16.82 -8.24
N LEU A 136 -12.52 17.49 -8.22
CA LEU A 136 -11.35 17.15 -9.02
C LEU A 136 -10.19 16.83 -8.09
N ALA A 137 -9.37 15.85 -8.44
CA ALA A 137 -8.21 15.48 -7.66
C ALA A 137 -7.01 15.11 -8.54
N LEU A 138 -5.83 15.37 -8.00
CA LEU A 138 -4.53 15.00 -8.53
C LEU A 138 -3.78 14.26 -7.43
N GLY A 139 -3.27 13.08 -7.74
CA GLY A 139 -2.61 12.22 -6.77
C GLY A 139 -1.37 11.52 -7.32
N LEU A 140 -0.44 11.22 -6.41
CA LEU A 140 0.66 10.28 -6.59
C LEU A 140 0.55 9.18 -5.52
N ALA A 141 0.61 7.91 -5.92
CA ALA A 141 0.73 6.78 -5.01
C ALA A 141 1.55 5.65 -5.65
N PRO A 142 2.32 4.87 -4.87
CA PRO A 142 2.96 3.67 -5.37
C PRO A 142 1.92 2.54 -5.48
N LEU A 143 1.99 1.76 -6.56
CA LEU A 143 1.14 0.60 -6.80
C LEU A 143 1.83 -0.70 -6.42
N TYR A 144 3.10 -0.83 -6.81
CA TYR A 144 3.92 -2.03 -6.57
C TYR A 144 5.29 -1.63 -6.05
N ASP A 145 5.73 -2.31 -5.00
CA ASP A 145 7.06 -2.14 -4.42
C ASP A 145 7.95 -3.32 -4.81
N ASN A 146 9.12 -3.04 -5.39
CA ASN A 146 10.06 -4.05 -5.90
C ASN A 146 11.36 -4.11 -5.12
N HIS A 147 11.56 -3.25 -4.12
CA HIS A 147 12.78 -3.44 -3.36
C HIS A 147 12.76 -4.72 -2.51
N TYR A 148 13.95 -5.23 -2.20
CA TYR A 148 14.16 -6.43 -1.40
C TYR A 148 15.64 -6.56 -1.13
N GLN A 149 16.02 -7.07 0.03
CA GLN A 149 17.42 -7.39 0.28
C GLN A 149 17.52 -8.66 1.12
N HIS A 150 18.25 -9.64 0.61
CA HIS A 150 18.58 -10.85 1.35
C HIS A 150 20.00 -11.28 1.01
N GLU A 151 20.77 -11.64 2.03
CA GLU A 151 22.10 -12.25 1.89
C GLU A 151 22.14 -13.53 2.72
N LYS A 152 22.55 -14.64 2.10
CA LYS A 152 22.74 -15.92 2.76
C LYS A 152 24.18 -16.42 2.57
N SER A 153 24.69 -17.09 3.59
CA SER A 153 25.97 -17.79 3.49
C SER A 153 25.77 -19.16 2.84
N ILE A 154 26.71 -19.59 2.00
CA ILE A 154 26.75 -20.91 1.37
C ILE A 154 27.76 -21.75 2.15
N PHE A 155 27.35 -22.93 2.58
CA PHE A 155 28.18 -23.87 3.36
C PHE A 155 28.53 -25.11 2.53
N ASP A 156 29.66 -25.74 2.85
CA ASP A 156 30.08 -26.98 2.22
C ASP A 156 29.15 -28.15 2.60
N ALA A 157 28.71 -28.93 1.63
CA ALA A 157 27.79 -30.06 1.88
C ALA A 157 28.46 -31.20 2.67
N GLY A 158 29.78 -31.39 2.53
CA GLY A 158 30.57 -32.35 3.30
C GLY A 158 31.05 -31.81 4.64
N SER A 159 31.04 -30.49 4.82
CA SER A 159 31.41 -29.80 6.06
C SER A 159 30.45 -28.63 6.34
N PRO A 160 29.23 -28.89 6.89
CA PRO A 160 28.20 -27.86 7.07
C PRO A 160 28.61 -26.66 7.95
N SER A 161 29.70 -26.80 8.71
CA SER A 161 30.29 -25.70 9.48
C SER A 161 31.21 -24.77 8.67
N GLU A 162 31.61 -25.18 7.47
CA GLU A 162 32.56 -24.45 6.62
C GLU A 162 31.82 -23.57 5.61
N LYS A 163 31.94 -22.25 5.77
CA LYS A 163 31.39 -21.27 4.82
C LYS A 163 32.25 -21.22 3.56
N ILE A 164 31.71 -21.68 2.44
CA ILE A 164 32.38 -21.68 1.13
C ILE A 164 31.98 -20.50 0.25
N GLY A 165 30.97 -19.73 0.64
CA GLY A 165 30.52 -18.61 -0.19
C GLY A 165 29.38 -17.77 0.40
N SER A 166 28.83 -16.89 -0.43
CA SER A 166 27.59 -16.18 -0.15
C SER A 166 26.77 -15.97 -1.42
N ALA A 167 25.45 -15.93 -1.25
CA ALA A 167 24.51 -15.52 -2.27
C ALA A 167 23.69 -14.35 -1.75
N SER A 168 23.39 -13.38 -2.61
CA SER A 168 22.52 -12.27 -2.27
C SER A 168 21.61 -11.91 -3.42
N ILE A 169 20.44 -11.40 -3.06
CA ILE A 169 19.45 -10.84 -3.96
C ILE A 169 19.09 -9.46 -3.44
N ASN A 170 19.12 -8.47 -4.34
CA ASN A 170 18.79 -7.09 -4.04
C ASN A 170 17.86 -6.55 -5.12
N GLY A 171 16.60 -6.36 -4.76
CA GLY A 171 15.61 -5.63 -5.54
C GLY A 171 15.64 -4.15 -5.20
N LYS A 172 15.38 -3.28 -6.19
CA LYS A 172 15.09 -1.85 -6.03
C LYS A 172 13.98 -1.41 -6.96
N GLY A 173 13.24 -0.38 -6.54
CA GLY A 173 12.31 0.32 -7.41
C GLY A 173 10.85 0.20 -7.01
N THR A 174 10.03 1.02 -7.67
CA THR A 174 8.61 1.18 -7.35
C THR A 174 7.87 1.60 -8.60
N LEU A 175 6.70 1.02 -8.83
CA LEU A 175 5.78 1.48 -9.87
C LEU A 175 4.81 2.48 -9.26
N TYR A 176 4.84 3.73 -9.75
CA TYR A 176 3.95 4.79 -9.29
C TYR A 176 2.76 4.99 -10.23
N ALA A 177 1.62 5.36 -9.65
CA ALA A 177 0.47 5.90 -10.33
C ALA A 177 0.36 7.41 -10.07
N TYR A 178 0.35 8.18 -11.16
CA TYR A 178 0.01 9.60 -11.18
C TYR A 178 -1.44 9.71 -11.66
N SER A 179 -2.35 9.99 -10.74
CA SER A 179 -3.78 9.95 -10.99
C SER A 179 -4.35 11.35 -11.19
N LEU A 180 -5.09 11.53 -12.28
CA LEU A 180 -5.97 12.68 -12.49
C LEU A 180 -7.40 12.16 -12.53
N GLY A 181 -8.25 12.64 -11.63
CA GLY A 181 -9.59 12.12 -11.52
C GLY A 181 -10.58 13.11 -10.95
N GLY A 182 -11.83 12.67 -10.85
CA GLY A 182 -12.88 13.45 -10.26
C GLY A 182 -14.13 12.64 -9.97
N ALA A 183 -15.05 13.28 -9.26
CA ALA A 183 -16.36 12.77 -8.96
C ALA A 183 -17.44 13.74 -9.40
N TRP A 184 -18.59 13.19 -9.74
CA TRP A 184 -19.84 13.87 -9.95
C TRP A 184 -20.92 13.28 -9.04
N LYS A 185 -21.61 14.17 -8.32
CA LYS A 185 -22.75 13.89 -7.45
C LYS A 185 -24.04 14.36 -8.15
N PRO A 186 -24.62 13.57 -9.09
CA PRO A 186 -25.84 13.94 -9.80
C PRO A 186 -27.03 14.16 -8.86
N THR A 187 -27.19 13.28 -7.87
CA THR A 187 -28.25 13.30 -6.84
C THR A 187 -27.62 13.25 -5.44
N SER A 188 -28.42 13.33 -4.38
CA SER A 188 -27.93 13.11 -3.01
C SER A 188 -27.50 11.67 -2.74
N TYR A 189 -28.00 10.72 -3.53
CA TYR A 189 -27.86 9.28 -3.29
C TYR A 189 -26.91 8.58 -4.25
N LEU A 190 -26.52 9.22 -5.36
CA LEU A 190 -25.67 8.64 -6.38
C LEU A 190 -24.44 9.52 -6.61
N TYR A 191 -23.29 8.86 -6.57
CA TYR A 191 -21.97 9.42 -6.81
C TYR A 191 -21.29 8.57 -7.87
N ILE A 192 -20.70 9.22 -8.86
CA ILE A 192 -19.98 8.58 -9.96
C ILE A 192 -18.61 9.23 -10.02
N GLY A 193 -17.56 8.46 -10.26
CA GLY A 193 -16.22 9.00 -10.42
C GLY A 193 -15.40 8.24 -11.43
N GLY A 194 -14.35 8.91 -11.91
CA GLY A 194 -13.37 8.33 -12.80
C GLY A 194 -11.99 8.95 -12.58
N ALA A 195 -10.94 8.17 -12.84
CA ALA A 195 -9.57 8.62 -12.86
C ALA A 195 -8.81 7.99 -14.04
N ILE A 196 -7.91 8.78 -14.63
CA ILE A 196 -6.85 8.27 -15.49
C ILE A 196 -5.57 8.18 -14.65
N ASN A 197 -4.91 7.03 -14.68
CA ASN A 197 -3.69 6.79 -13.93
C ASN A 197 -2.54 6.61 -14.90
N PHE A 198 -1.58 7.53 -14.89
CA PHE A 198 -0.33 7.37 -15.62
C PHE A 198 0.60 6.54 -14.75
N LEU A 199 1.01 5.38 -15.28
CA LEU A 199 1.88 4.44 -14.59
C LEU A 199 3.31 4.73 -15.01
N ASN A 200 4.21 4.92 -14.05
CA ASN A 200 5.62 5.10 -14.34
C ASN A 200 6.48 4.62 -13.16
N GLY A 201 7.52 3.87 -13.47
CA GLY A 201 8.42 3.32 -12.46
C GLY A 201 9.67 2.71 -13.08
N GLU A 202 10.63 2.44 -12.22
CA GLU A 202 11.83 1.69 -12.55
C GLU A 202 11.96 0.57 -11.53
N SER A 203 12.45 -0.59 -11.95
CA SER A 203 12.85 -1.68 -11.05
C SER A 203 14.22 -2.23 -11.44
N SER A 204 14.95 -2.71 -10.46
CA SER A 204 16.22 -3.41 -10.66
C SER A 204 16.31 -4.63 -9.74
N LEU A 205 16.62 -5.78 -10.29
CA LEU A 205 16.88 -7.01 -9.55
C LEU A 205 18.32 -7.45 -9.77
N LYS A 206 19.12 -7.40 -8.72
CA LYS A 206 20.51 -7.86 -8.72
C LYS A 206 20.63 -9.15 -7.93
N SER A 207 21.05 -10.22 -8.58
CA SER A 207 21.46 -11.46 -7.92
C SER A 207 22.98 -11.61 -8.03
N SER A 208 23.61 -12.01 -6.94
CA SER A 208 25.03 -12.35 -6.94
C SER A 208 25.31 -13.60 -6.13
N SER A 209 26.21 -14.45 -6.63
CA SER A 209 26.70 -15.64 -5.95
C SER A 209 28.22 -15.71 -6.05
N ALA A 210 28.89 -15.85 -4.90
CA ALA A 210 30.34 -15.95 -4.79
C ALA A 210 30.71 -17.24 -4.04
N ILE A 211 31.55 -18.08 -4.67
CA ILE A 211 32.17 -19.25 -4.04
C ILE A 211 33.66 -18.91 -3.85
N TYR A 212 34.15 -18.86 -2.61
CA TYR A 212 35.51 -18.41 -2.29
C TYR A 212 36.60 -19.31 -2.88
N ALA A 213 36.31 -20.60 -3.03
CA ALA A 213 37.26 -21.58 -3.56
C ALA A 213 37.47 -21.47 -5.09
N SER A 214 36.62 -20.74 -5.82
CA SER A 214 36.74 -20.60 -7.27
C SER A 214 36.18 -19.26 -7.75
N PRO A 215 37.02 -18.26 -8.11
CA PRO A 215 36.52 -17.10 -8.85
C PRO A 215 36.03 -17.54 -10.24
N PRO A 216 35.00 -16.88 -10.84
CA PRO A 216 34.47 -15.55 -10.51
C PRO A 216 33.07 -15.53 -9.86
N THR A 217 32.77 -14.45 -9.13
CA THR A 217 31.42 -14.10 -8.67
C THR A 217 30.48 -13.95 -9.87
N ALA A 218 29.42 -14.74 -9.94
CA ALA A 218 28.36 -14.55 -10.91
C ALA A 218 27.45 -13.41 -10.42
N ILE A 219 27.38 -12.32 -11.18
CA ILE A 219 26.47 -11.19 -10.92
C ILE A 219 25.55 -11.05 -12.13
N THR A 220 24.25 -11.08 -11.89
CA THR A 220 23.23 -10.79 -12.89
C THR A 220 22.38 -9.62 -12.40
N GLU A 221 22.17 -8.61 -13.24
CA GLU A 221 21.34 -7.45 -12.91
C GLU A 221 20.29 -7.22 -13.99
N LEU A 222 19.01 -7.37 -13.65
CA LEU A 222 17.88 -7.01 -14.50
C LEU A 222 17.41 -5.61 -14.12
N LYS A 223 17.40 -4.68 -15.06
CA LYS A 223 16.80 -3.35 -14.92
C LYS A 223 15.57 -3.27 -15.82
N SER A 224 14.51 -2.65 -15.34
CA SER A 224 13.26 -2.48 -16.08
C SER A 224 12.76 -1.06 -15.88
N LYS A 225 12.31 -0.44 -16.97
CA LYS A 225 11.64 0.85 -16.98
C LYS A 225 10.23 0.65 -17.49
N ILE A 226 9.28 0.91 -16.61
CA ILE A 226 7.87 0.57 -16.77
C ILE A 226 7.09 1.86 -16.96
N SER A 227 6.32 1.97 -18.04
CA SER A 227 5.45 3.12 -18.28
C SER A 227 4.15 2.73 -18.97
N GLY A 228 3.04 3.37 -18.62
CA GLY A 228 1.75 3.06 -19.23
C GLY A 228 0.62 3.88 -18.64
N PHE A 229 -0.61 3.41 -18.84
CA PHE A 229 -1.77 3.99 -18.17
C PHE A 229 -2.89 2.97 -17.99
N ASN A 230 -3.77 3.25 -17.05
CA ASN A 230 -5.06 2.58 -16.92
C ASN A 230 -6.14 3.59 -16.49
N PHE A 231 -7.38 3.13 -16.38
CA PHE A 231 -8.49 3.91 -15.90
C PHE A 231 -9.12 3.25 -14.67
N THR A 232 -9.55 4.08 -13.73
CA THR A 232 -10.37 3.65 -12.59
C THR A 232 -11.73 4.29 -12.73
N LEU A 233 -12.79 3.48 -12.70
CA LEU A 233 -14.18 3.91 -12.68
C LEU A 233 -14.79 3.49 -11.35
N GLY A 234 -15.61 4.36 -10.78
CA GLY A 234 -16.22 4.10 -9.49
C GLY A 234 -17.64 4.62 -9.41
N GLY A 235 -18.46 3.94 -8.62
CA GLY A 235 -19.77 4.41 -8.23
C GLY A 235 -20.03 4.17 -6.76
N MET A 236 -20.86 5.02 -6.16
CA MET A 236 -21.32 4.88 -4.78
C MET A 236 -22.78 5.29 -4.68
N LEU A 237 -23.57 4.43 -4.04
CA LEU A 237 -24.98 4.60 -3.72
C LEU A 237 -25.13 4.79 -2.21
N CYS A 238 -25.70 5.91 -1.80
CA CYS A 238 -26.13 6.15 -0.42
C CYS A 238 -27.62 5.86 -0.34
N PHE A 239 -28.00 4.68 0.16
CA PHE A 239 -29.42 4.32 0.30
C PHE A 239 -30.08 5.11 1.43
N THR A 240 -29.31 5.31 2.50
CA THR A 240 -29.64 6.16 3.65
C THR A 240 -28.38 6.93 4.07
N ASP A 241 -28.46 7.73 5.13
CA ASP A 241 -27.28 8.40 5.69
C ASP A 241 -26.31 7.38 6.34
N GLU A 242 -26.88 6.26 6.82
CA GLU A 242 -26.20 5.13 7.45
C GLU A 242 -25.60 4.18 6.42
N PHE A 243 -26.38 3.73 5.44
CA PHE A 243 -26.01 2.62 4.57
C PHE A 243 -25.56 3.08 3.17
N ARG A 244 -24.34 2.67 2.81
CA ARG A 244 -23.70 2.96 1.53
C ARG A 244 -23.24 1.67 0.87
N ALA A 245 -23.35 1.60 -0.44
CA ALA A 245 -22.68 0.59 -1.25
C ALA A 245 -21.85 1.26 -2.34
N GLY A 246 -20.72 0.66 -2.69
CA GLY A 246 -19.83 1.16 -3.72
C GLY A 246 -19.37 0.04 -4.62
N PHE A 247 -19.00 0.39 -5.84
CA PHE A 247 -18.31 -0.49 -6.76
C PHE A 247 -17.15 0.24 -7.43
N ILE A 248 -16.14 -0.52 -7.84
CA ILE A 248 -14.99 -0.03 -8.57
C ILE A 248 -14.67 -0.95 -9.73
N VAL A 249 -14.11 -0.39 -10.79
CA VAL A 249 -13.52 -1.11 -11.91
C VAL A 249 -12.22 -0.43 -12.29
N ASN A 250 -11.11 -1.15 -12.16
CA ASN A 250 -9.80 -0.77 -12.67
C ASN A 250 -9.59 -1.48 -13.99
N THR A 251 -9.57 -0.74 -15.10
CA THR A 251 -9.36 -1.33 -16.43
C THR A 251 -7.98 -1.95 -16.54
N LYS A 252 -7.83 -2.87 -17.49
CA LYS A 252 -6.50 -3.35 -17.87
C LYS A 252 -5.58 -2.19 -18.22
N GLY A 253 -4.34 -2.25 -17.75
CA GLY A 253 -3.32 -1.26 -18.05
C GLY A 253 -2.37 -1.78 -19.11
N LYS A 254 -2.24 -1.06 -20.22
CA LYS A 254 -1.19 -1.35 -21.21
C LYS A 254 0.08 -0.66 -20.77
N VAL A 255 1.10 -1.45 -20.50
CA VAL A 255 2.34 -0.99 -19.90
C VAL A 255 3.51 -1.45 -20.73
N ASN A 256 4.31 -0.52 -21.21
CA ASN A 256 5.56 -0.80 -21.90
C ASN A 256 6.65 -1.02 -20.85
N ASP A 257 7.38 -2.12 -20.98
CA ASP A 257 8.53 -2.48 -20.17
C ASP A 257 9.77 -2.53 -21.06
N GLU A 258 10.66 -1.56 -20.88
CA GLU A 258 12.00 -1.56 -21.47
C GLU A 258 12.96 -2.15 -20.45
N TRP A 259 13.56 -3.29 -20.78
CA TRP A 259 14.41 -4.03 -19.86
C TRP A 259 15.81 -4.21 -20.39
N LYS A 260 16.76 -4.30 -19.46
CA LYS A 260 18.18 -4.52 -19.70
C LYS A 260 18.68 -5.55 -18.68
N MET A 261 19.26 -6.65 -19.15
CA MET A 261 19.83 -7.68 -18.32
C MET A 261 21.35 -7.73 -18.51
N ASP A 262 22.08 -7.36 -17.47
CA ASP A 262 23.54 -7.39 -17.43
C ASP A 262 24.00 -8.73 -16.84
N TYR A 263 24.67 -9.55 -17.65
CA TYR A 263 25.34 -10.78 -17.25
C TYR A 263 26.84 -10.52 -17.07
N PRO A 264 27.62 -11.45 -16.48
CA PRO A 264 29.05 -11.24 -16.27
C PRO A 264 29.85 -10.99 -17.55
N THR A 265 29.40 -11.50 -18.70
CA THR A 265 30.16 -11.47 -19.97
C THR A 265 29.43 -10.78 -21.12
N TRP A 266 28.16 -10.43 -20.97
CA TRP A 266 27.35 -9.81 -22.01
C TRP A 266 26.13 -9.09 -21.43
N THR A 267 25.45 -8.30 -22.25
CA THR A 267 24.24 -7.58 -21.88
C THR A 267 23.15 -7.92 -22.89
N GLU A 268 21.94 -8.21 -22.42
CA GLU A 268 20.72 -8.29 -23.21
C GLU A 268 19.86 -7.06 -22.97
N GLU A 269 19.14 -6.62 -23.99
CA GLU A 269 18.12 -5.58 -23.84
C GLU A 269 16.92 -5.89 -24.71
N GLY A 270 15.74 -5.47 -24.27
CA GLY A 270 14.51 -5.75 -24.98
C GLY A 270 13.38 -4.84 -24.56
N LYS A 271 12.27 -4.97 -25.29
CA LYS A 271 11.01 -4.29 -24.97
C LYS A 271 9.90 -5.33 -24.98
N ARG A 272 8.98 -5.23 -24.02
CA ARG A 272 7.75 -6.03 -23.99
C ARG A 272 6.56 -5.18 -23.55
N GLU A 273 5.38 -5.56 -24.00
CA GLU A 273 4.12 -4.98 -23.53
C GLU A 273 3.56 -5.90 -22.45
N LEU A 274 3.33 -5.34 -21.26
CA LEU A 274 2.66 -5.96 -20.13
C LEU A 274 1.20 -5.48 -20.09
N GLU A 275 0.28 -6.40 -19.83
CA GLU A 275 -1.16 -6.09 -19.72
C GLU A 275 -1.60 -6.32 -18.27
N PHE A 276 -1.59 -5.26 -17.45
CA PHE A 276 -2.02 -5.31 -16.05
C PHE A 276 -3.47 -5.80 -15.93
N PRO A 277 -3.80 -6.53 -14.84
CA PRO A 277 -5.09 -7.20 -14.72
C PRO A 277 -6.26 -6.21 -14.67
N LEU A 278 -7.41 -6.65 -15.20
CA LEU A 278 -8.70 -6.05 -14.90
C LEU A 278 -9.02 -6.36 -13.44
N SER A 279 -9.45 -5.36 -12.67
CA SER A 279 -9.90 -5.57 -11.30
C SER A 279 -11.24 -4.90 -11.09
N TYR A 280 -12.12 -5.56 -10.34
CA TYR A 280 -13.39 -4.99 -9.93
C TYR A 280 -13.67 -5.33 -8.47
N GLY A 281 -14.32 -4.41 -7.79
CA GLY A 281 -14.58 -4.53 -6.37
C GLY A 281 -15.97 -4.04 -6.00
N PHE A 282 -16.49 -4.59 -4.92
CA PHE A 282 -17.75 -4.18 -4.33
C PHE A 282 -17.53 -3.98 -2.83
N GLY A 283 -18.13 -2.93 -2.28
CA GLY A 283 -18.03 -2.60 -0.88
C GLY A 283 -19.34 -2.12 -0.30
N VAL A 284 -19.55 -2.39 0.97
CA VAL A 284 -20.64 -1.83 1.76
C VAL A 284 -20.09 -1.16 3.00
N ALA A 285 -20.72 -0.08 3.43
CA ALA A 285 -20.42 0.61 4.67
C ALA A 285 -21.72 0.95 5.40
N TYR A 286 -21.74 0.71 6.70
CA TYR A 286 -22.84 1.06 7.59
C TYR A 286 -22.33 2.00 8.68
N ASN A 287 -22.91 3.20 8.75
CA ASN A 287 -22.62 4.21 9.76
C ASN A 287 -23.71 4.19 10.83
N PHE A 288 -23.35 3.88 12.06
CA PHE A 288 -24.22 3.99 13.22
C PHE A 288 -24.38 5.48 13.56
N VAL A 289 -25.63 5.94 13.56
CA VAL A 289 -26.00 7.30 13.96
C VAL A 289 -26.28 7.28 15.46
N ASP A 290 -25.22 7.31 16.24
CA ASP A 290 -25.23 7.51 17.69
C ASP A 290 -24.41 8.76 18.05
N GLU A 291 -24.29 9.08 19.35
CA GLU A 291 -23.44 10.18 19.82
C GLU A 291 -21.97 9.99 19.44
N VAL A 292 -21.57 8.76 19.12
CA VAL A 292 -20.20 8.34 18.94
C VAL A 292 -20.07 7.62 17.60
N SER A 293 -20.34 8.36 16.52
CA SER A 293 -20.52 7.84 15.17
C SER A 293 -19.53 6.72 14.85
N SER A 294 -20.06 5.56 14.47
CA SER A 294 -19.25 4.38 14.16
C SER A 294 -19.49 3.91 12.74
N THR A 295 -18.48 3.41 12.06
CA THR A 295 -18.61 2.87 10.71
C THR A 295 -18.06 1.46 10.68
N ILE A 296 -18.82 0.51 10.11
CA ILE A 296 -18.31 -0.80 9.72
C ILE A 296 -18.34 -0.90 8.20
N ALA A 297 -17.26 -1.40 7.60
CA ALA A 297 -17.13 -1.56 6.16
C ALA A 297 -16.64 -2.97 5.81
N THR A 298 -17.11 -3.50 4.68
CA THR A 298 -16.69 -4.80 4.15
C THR A 298 -16.60 -4.74 2.64
N GLU A 299 -15.56 -5.34 2.08
CA GLU A 299 -15.23 -5.24 0.66
C GLU A 299 -14.71 -6.55 0.10
N ILE A 300 -15.05 -6.79 -1.16
CA ILE A 300 -14.52 -7.89 -1.96
C ILE A 300 -13.91 -7.32 -3.23
N ILE A 301 -12.75 -7.83 -3.62
CA ILE A 301 -12.04 -7.39 -4.83
C ILE A 301 -11.62 -8.64 -5.61
N PHE A 302 -11.91 -8.65 -6.90
CA PHE A 302 -11.46 -9.69 -7.82
C PHE A 302 -10.52 -9.07 -8.84
N SER A 303 -9.39 -9.73 -9.12
CA SER A 303 -8.43 -9.28 -10.13
C SER A 303 -8.02 -10.41 -11.08
N GLU A 304 -8.19 -10.16 -12.38
CA GLU A 304 -8.00 -11.11 -13.49
C GLU A 304 -6.54 -11.27 -13.90
N TRP A 305 -5.70 -11.75 -12.99
CA TRP A 305 -4.28 -11.98 -13.26
C TRP A 305 -4.01 -13.07 -14.29
N SER A 306 -4.94 -14.01 -14.52
CA SER A 306 -4.80 -15.02 -15.57
C SER A 306 -4.71 -14.41 -16.99
N GLY A 307 -5.20 -13.18 -17.17
CA GLY A 307 -5.07 -12.41 -18.40
C GLY A 307 -3.71 -11.74 -18.58
N PHE A 308 -2.83 -11.78 -17.59
CA PHE A 308 -1.53 -11.12 -17.60
C PHE A 308 -0.54 -11.87 -18.51
N LYS A 309 -0.22 -11.28 -19.66
CA LYS A 309 0.69 -11.87 -20.65
C LYS A 309 2.14 -11.55 -20.31
N SER A 310 2.85 -12.51 -19.72
CA SER A 310 4.28 -12.35 -19.38
C SER A 310 5.14 -13.60 -19.56
N GLY A 311 4.54 -14.73 -19.96
CA GLY A 311 5.19 -16.04 -19.97
C GLY A 311 4.98 -16.84 -18.69
N THR A 312 4.56 -16.20 -17.59
CA THR A 312 4.20 -16.89 -16.33
C THR A 312 2.69 -17.09 -16.23
N ASN A 313 2.27 -18.27 -15.76
CA ASN A 313 0.86 -18.60 -15.56
C ASN A 313 0.35 -18.04 -14.22
N TYR A 314 -0.02 -16.76 -14.21
CA TYR A 314 -0.66 -16.14 -13.05
C TYR A 314 -2.10 -16.61 -12.85
N ARG A 315 -2.61 -16.43 -11.62
CA ARG A 315 -3.94 -16.87 -11.23
C ARG A 315 -4.76 -15.71 -10.70
N ASP A 316 -6.04 -15.68 -11.07
CA ASP A 316 -6.98 -14.68 -10.56
C ASP A 316 -7.03 -14.72 -9.03
N ILE A 317 -7.08 -13.54 -8.43
CA ILE A 317 -7.09 -13.36 -6.97
C ILE A 317 -8.44 -12.84 -6.50
N PHE A 318 -8.82 -13.25 -5.29
CA PHE A 318 -9.99 -12.77 -4.58
C PHE A 318 -9.54 -12.25 -3.21
N GLU A 319 -9.72 -10.96 -2.97
CA GLU A 319 -9.40 -10.31 -1.71
C GLU A 319 -10.68 -10.02 -0.93
N PHE A 320 -10.61 -10.21 0.39
CA PHE A 320 -11.68 -9.86 1.32
C PHE A 320 -11.12 -8.92 2.38
N ARG A 321 -11.84 -7.83 2.64
CA ARG A 321 -11.45 -6.78 3.60
C ARG A 321 -12.62 -6.46 4.51
N ILE A 322 -12.33 -6.26 5.80
CA ILE A 322 -13.28 -5.76 6.78
C ILE A 322 -12.59 -4.73 7.68
N GLY A 323 -13.31 -3.68 8.03
CA GLY A 323 -12.78 -2.62 8.87
C GLY A 323 -13.87 -1.93 9.66
N ALA A 324 -13.47 -1.34 10.79
CA ALA A 324 -14.31 -0.49 11.59
C ALA A 324 -13.58 0.80 11.98
N GLU A 325 -14.35 1.88 12.08
CA GLU A 325 -13.94 3.17 12.61
C GLU A 325 -14.92 3.54 13.72
N HIS A 326 -14.40 3.92 14.88
CA HIS A 326 -15.18 4.33 16.03
C HIS A 326 -14.65 5.67 16.50
N TYR A 327 -15.48 6.70 16.46
CA TYR A 327 -15.12 7.95 17.11
C TYR A 327 -15.09 7.72 18.63
N LEU A 328 -14.26 8.43 19.37
CA LEU A 328 -14.31 8.46 20.84
C LEU A 328 -14.76 9.85 21.31
N THR A 329 -14.47 10.85 20.49
CA THR A 329 -14.84 12.26 20.61
C THR A 329 -14.87 12.84 19.20
N ASP A 330 -15.31 14.10 19.04
CA ASP A 330 -15.24 14.83 17.76
C ASP A 330 -13.81 14.99 17.20
N VAL A 331 -12.78 14.78 18.05
CA VAL A 331 -11.38 14.99 17.69
C VAL A 331 -10.57 13.70 17.58
N LEU A 332 -11.05 12.58 18.13
CA LEU A 332 -10.29 11.34 18.22
C LEU A 332 -11.15 10.18 17.72
N CYS A 333 -10.63 9.39 16.79
CA CYS A 333 -11.22 8.12 16.40
C CYS A 333 -10.19 6.98 16.45
N LEU A 334 -10.68 5.77 16.66
CA LEU A 334 -9.95 4.52 16.59
C LEU A 334 -10.41 3.71 15.39
N ARG A 335 -9.49 2.93 14.83
CA ARG A 335 -9.73 2.07 13.67
C ARG A 335 -9.09 0.73 13.89
N TYR A 336 -9.74 -0.30 13.36
CA TYR A 336 -9.20 -1.64 13.33
C TYR A 336 -9.78 -2.37 12.12
N GLY A 337 -9.04 -3.34 11.62
CA GLY A 337 -9.45 -4.05 10.43
C GLY A 337 -8.60 -5.28 10.16
N PHE A 338 -8.99 -5.96 9.10
CA PHE A 338 -8.46 -7.25 8.73
C PHE A 338 -8.64 -7.47 7.23
N TYR A 339 -7.66 -8.07 6.57
CA TYR A 339 -7.80 -8.47 5.19
C TYR A 339 -6.92 -9.65 4.79
N PHE A 340 -7.36 -10.34 3.73
CA PHE A 340 -6.59 -11.37 3.03
C PHE A 340 -6.04 -10.80 1.72
N GLN A 341 -4.74 -11.02 1.49
CA GLN A 341 -4.05 -10.66 0.26
C GLN A 341 -3.42 -11.91 -0.37
N PRO A 342 -4.11 -12.60 -1.29
CA PRO A 342 -3.53 -13.71 -2.04
C PRO A 342 -2.38 -13.22 -2.92
N PHE A 343 -1.39 -14.09 -3.11
CA PHE A 343 -0.32 -13.83 -4.05
C PHE A 343 -0.76 -14.19 -5.47
N TYR A 344 -0.58 -13.26 -6.42
CA TYR A 344 -1.00 -13.48 -7.80
C TYR A 344 -0.19 -14.58 -8.52
N GLY A 345 1.04 -14.84 -8.05
CA GLY A 345 1.90 -15.94 -8.53
C GLY A 345 1.48 -17.33 -8.06
N SER A 346 0.75 -17.46 -6.95
CA SER A 346 0.31 -18.76 -6.41
C SER A 346 -0.88 -18.63 -5.46
N LYS A 347 -1.92 -19.46 -5.66
CA LYS A 347 -3.10 -19.52 -4.78
C LYS A 347 -2.80 -20.09 -3.40
N GLU A 348 -1.69 -20.80 -3.26
CA GLU A 348 -1.28 -21.42 -1.99
C GLU A 348 -0.71 -20.39 -1.02
N PHE A 349 -0.23 -19.26 -1.55
CA PHE A 349 0.45 -18.23 -0.78
C PHE A 349 -0.51 -17.06 -0.56
N GLN A 350 -0.86 -16.81 0.70
CA GLN A 350 -1.72 -15.70 1.09
C GLN A 350 -1.15 -15.01 2.33
N MET A 351 -1.19 -13.68 2.32
CA MET A 351 -0.85 -12.90 3.50
C MET A 351 -2.12 -12.51 4.23
N VAL A 352 -2.12 -12.71 5.55
CA VAL A 352 -3.21 -12.33 6.44
C VAL A 352 -2.77 -11.12 7.22
N PHE A 353 -3.52 -10.02 7.14
CA PHE A 353 -3.20 -8.77 7.80
C PHE A 353 -4.20 -8.41 8.88
N PHE A 354 -3.68 -7.93 10.01
CA PHE A 354 -4.43 -7.22 11.03
C PHE A 354 -3.99 -5.77 11.03
N THR A 355 -4.95 -4.85 11.13
CA THR A 355 -4.70 -3.42 11.07
C THR A 355 -5.27 -2.71 12.28
N GLY A 356 -4.62 -1.61 12.66
CA GLY A 356 -5.10 -0.70 13.68
C GLY A 356 -4.74 0.73 13.31
N GLY A 357 -5.49 1.70 13.82
CA GLY A 357 -5.17 3.10 13.58
C GLY A 357 -5.90 4.04 14.51
N MET A 358 -5.47 5.30 14.48
CA MET A 358 -6.15 6.39 15.13
C MET A 358 -6.18 7.62 14.22
N GLY A 359 -7.25 8.40 14.30
CA GLY A 359 -7.35 9.71 13.68
C GLY A 359 -7.44 10.78 14.74
N TYR A 360 -6.68 11.85 14.60
CA TYR A 360 -6.68 12.99 15.50
C TYR A 360 -6.88 14.31 14.74
N LYS A 361 -7.99 14.99 15.01
CA LYS A 361 -8.31 16.31 14.45
C LYS A 361 -7.75 17.40 15.37
N PHE A 362 -6.61 17.97 14.98
CA PHE A 362 -5.97 19.05 15.74
C PHE A 362 -6.81 20.33 15.72
N ASN A 363 -7.44 20.64 14.57
CA ASN A 363 -8.46 21.68 14.40
C ASN A 363 -9.27 21.42 13.11
N ASP A 364 -10.13 22.35 12.70
CA ASP A 364 -10.94 22.22 11.47
C ASP A 364 -10.16 22.26 10.14
N ILE A 365 -8.85 22.53 10.21
CA ILE A 365 -7.94 22.65 9.07
C ILE A 365 -6.98 21.48 9.04
N VAL A 366 -6.41 21.06 10.18
CA VAL A 366 -5.34 20.07 10.24
C VAL A 366 -5.80 18.84 11.01
N SER A 367 -5.63 17.67 10.40
CA SER A 367 -5.79 16.37 11.06
C SER A 367 -4.61 15.44 10.75
N PHE A 368 -4.39 14.51 11.66
CA PHE A 368 -3.37 13.48 11.58
C PHE A 368 -4.05 12.12 11.62
N ASP A 369 -3.58 11.18 10.82
CA ASP A 369 -3.99 9.79 10.93
C ASP A 369 -2.74 8.93 11.10
N PHE A 370 -2.78 8.05 12.08
CA PHE A 370 -1.76 7.04 12.31
C PHE A 370 -2.37 5.68 12.06
N ALA A 371 -1.67 4.81 11.35
CA ALA A 371 -2.11 3.44 11.15
C ALA A 371 -0.92 2.48 11.20
N GLY A 372 -1.20 1.25 11.63
CA GLY A 372 -0.27 0.14 11.63
C GLY A 372 -0.95 -1.08 11.04
N GLU A 373 -0.20 -1.92 10.36
CA GLU A 373 -0.61 -3.27 10.02
C GLU A 373 0.49 -4.28 10.33
N PHE A 374 0.05 -5.51 10.58
CA PHE A 374 0.87 -6.67 10.82
C PHE A 374 0.34 -7.79 9.92
N GLY A 375 1.17 -8.23 8.98
CA GLY A 375 0.89 -9.27 8.00
C GLY A 375 1.80 -10.48 8.21
N LYS A 376 1.26 -11.68 8.01
CA LYS A 376 2.04 -12.92 8.05
C LYS A 376 1.68 -13.85 6.89
N ARG A 377 2.68 -14.53 6.33
CA ARG A 377 2.54 -15.56 5.29
C ARG A 377 3.63 -16.61 5.44
N ASN A 378 3.31 -17.85 5.06
CA ASN A 378 4.31 -18.90 4.87
C ASN A 378 4.29 -19.37 3.42
N TYR A 379 5.46 -19.71 2.87
CA TYR A 379 5.58 -20.30 1.53
C TYR A 379 6.82 -21.20 1.43
N TYR A 380 6.90 -21.98 0.35
CA TYR A 380 8.05 -22.82 0.03
C TYR A 380 8.95 -22.15 -1.00
N GLY A 381 10.25 -22.43 -0.96
CA GLY A 381 11.19 -21.92 -1.96
C GLY A 381 10.86 -22.39 -3.39
N ASP A 382 11.46 -21.74 -4.38
CA ASP A 382 11.17 -21.91 -5.81
C ASP A 382 12.38 -22.40 -6.62
N ALA A 383 13.44 -22.84 -5.94
CA ALA A 383 14.76 -23.19 -6.48
C ALA A 383 15.53 -22.02 -7.14
N ALA A 384 14.96 -20.82 -7.27
CA ALA A 384 15.65 -19.69 -7.89
C ALA A 384 16.63 -19.03 -6.90
N PHE A 385 16.18 -18.79 -5.67
CA PHE A 385 17.03 -18.30 -4.58
C PHE A 385 16.92 -19.15 -3.32
N PHE A 386 15.71 -19.56 -2.95
CA PHE A 386 15.46 -20.53 -1.87
C PHE A 386 15.27 -21.93 -2.43
N GLU A 387 15.72 -22.94 -1.71
CA GLU A 387 15.52 -24.34 -2.12
C GLU A 387 14.03 -24.72 -1.97
N GLU A 388 13.51 -25.60 -2.84
CA GLU A 388 12.08 -25.95 -2.87
C GLU A 388 11.52 -26.47 -1.53
N ARG A 389 12.40 -27.03 -0.70
CA ARG A 389 12.02 -27.63 0.58
C ARG A 389 12.17 -26.67 1.77
N GLN A 390 12.74 -25.49 1.54
CA GLN A 390 12.84 -24.46 2.57
C GLN A 390 11.46 -23.86 2.82
N ILE A 391 11.11 -23.69 4.10
CA ILE A 391 9.90 -23.00 4.53
C ILE A 391 10.30 -21.58 4.90
N ILE A 392 9.70 -20.60 4.24
CA ILE A 392 9.90 -19.18 4.54
C ILE A 392 8.67 -18.69 5.30
N ASP A 393 8.89 -18.24 6.53
CA ASP A 393 7.92 -17.51 7.35
C ASP A 393 8.22 -16.01 7.22
N GLU A 394 7.29 -15.30 6.60
CA GLU A 394 7.41 -13.88 6.28
C GLU A 394 6.44 -13.08 7.13
N THR A 395 6.98 -12.08 7.82
CA THR A 395 6.24 -11.13 8.64
C THR A 395 6.48 -9.72 8.12
N VAL A 396 5.40 -9.06 7.69
CA VAL A 396 5.42 -7.68 7.21
C VAL A 396 4.74 -6.80 8.25
N MET A 397 5.39 -5.73 8.65
CA MET A 397 4.78 -4.66 9.43
C MET A 397 4.81 -3.39 8.60
N ARG A 398 3.79 -2.54 8.74
CA ARG A 398 3.81 -1.21 8.15
C ARG A 398 3.17 -0.21 9.07
N ILE A 399 3.82 0.92 9.26
CA ILE A 399 3.35 2.03 10.08
C ILE A 399 3.24 3.25 9.17
N LEU A 400 2.08 3.88 9.15
CA LEU A 400 1.76 5.03 8.33
C LEU A 400 1.37 6.23 9.19
N VAL A 401 1.86 7.39 8.79
CA VAL A 401 1.42 8.69 9.28
C VAL A 401 0.92 9.50 8.09
N ALA A 402 -0.33 9.92 8.14
CA ALA A 402 -0.91 10.86 7.19
C ALA A 402 -1.20 12.21 7.84
N ILE A 403 -0.95 13.27 7.09
CA ILE A 403 -1.30 14.63 7.45
C ILE A 403 -2.30 15.13 6.41
N ARG A 404 -3.44 15.64 6.88
CA ARG A 404 -4.47 16.25 6.05
C ARG A 404 -4.66 17.71 6.40
N VAL A 405 -4.71 18.55 5.37
CA VAL A 405 -4.94 20.00 5.45
C VAL A 405 -6.18 20.34 4.63
N GLN A 406 -7.24 20.81 5.29
CA GLN A 406 -8.54 21.13 4.71
C GLN A 406 -8.81 22.64 4.71
N HIS A 407 -9.29 23.17 3.58
CA HIS A 407 -9.56 24.59 3.36
C HIS A 407 -10.91 24.88 2.72
#